data_AF-A0A9P9PJU6-F1
#
_entry.id   AF-A0A9P9PJU6-F1
#
_cell.length_a   1.000
_cell.length_b   1.000
_cell.length_c   1.000
_cell.angle_alpha   90.00
_cell.angle_beta   90.00
_cell.angle_gamma   90.00
#
_symmetry.space_group_name_H-M   'P 1'
#
loop_
_entity.id
_entity.type
_entity.pdbx_description
1 polymer ?
#
loop_
_entity_poly.entity_id
_entity_poly.type
_entity_poly.pdbx_seq_one_letter_code
_entity_poly.pdbx_strand_id
1 'polypeptide(L)'
;MSQKFAFTTAAMSAALEETPVSYEDLADIEKEFDDVETEINCIALRVVLSDDLIAPSRHLLRNRPAELQSHLDGSEPKIHIKKKELQLTQLPPVRQQIALTKPLYERRSKTVSQIPNFWPLVLEQAPPDIDQYIQPSDSALLLSSLLSISVSHFEAESKTPGGDPRSVSVTWEFAPNDYFHDEKLEKKFWYRRSRDGWCGLVSEPVEISWKEGRDLTGGLLGLVCKAWEAEKNVTAGDANPKSNGKTKKEGLTPEQKVLKRKIENTGMGGLSFFAWFGFIGRKVSEEESREATRIEQEKRERRKAAKAVTEAPSSGEEEQGDEEDEEDIDMSLEIFPDGDDLAVSITEDLWPGAIKYFTQAQEQDALSDADFESDDEEGSDANAAEGEADDSEAENEDRPKKKQRSS
;
A
#
# COMPACT_ATOMS: atom_id res chain seq x y z
N MET A 1 -16.26 -18.87 -16.07
CA MET A 1 -16.83 -17.97 -15.04
C MET A 1 -17.63 -18.73 -13.99
N SER A 2 -18.51 -19.68 -14.35
CA SER A 2 -19.35 -20.41 -13.37
C SER A 2 -18.63 -21.29 -12.33
N GLN A 3 -17.41 -21.80 -12.58
CA GLN A 3 -16.66 -22.59 -11.60
C GLN A 3 -15.94 -21.77 -10.52
N LYS A 4 -15.75 -20.45 -10.71
CA LYS A 4 -15.15 -19.58 -9.68
C LYS A 4 -16.15 -19.32 -8.54
N PHE A 5 -17.41 -19.05 -8.88
CA PHE A 5 -18.49 -18.72 -7.95
C PHE A 5 -18.94 -19.91 -7.07
N ALA A 6 -18.89 -21.15 -7.57
CA ALA A 6 -19.36 -22.30 -6.77
C ALA A 6 -18.37 -22.73 -5.66
N PHE A 7 -17.09 -22.37 -5.76
CA PHE A 7 -16.08 -22.69 -4.75
C PHE A 7 -16.02 -21.62 -3.64
N THR A 8 -16.45 -20.39 -3.95
CA THR A 8 -16.44 -19.26 -3.02
C THR A 8 -17.57 -19.34 -2.00
N THR A 9 -18.82 -19.58 -2.41
CA THR A 9 -19.98 -19.51 -1.51
C THR A 9 -19.94 -20.52 -0.36
N ALA A 10 -19.51 -21.77 -0.62
CA ALA A 10 -19.40 -22.79 0.43
C ALA A 10 -18.20 -22.59 1.39
N ALA A 11 -17.11 -21.99 0.90
CA ALA A 11 -15.92 -21.72 1.72
C ALA A 11 -16.05 -20.41 2.53
N MET A 12 -16.81 -19.43 2.02
CA MET A 12 -17.00 -18.12 2.64
C MET A 12 -18.02 -18.14 3.79
N SER A 13 -19.20 -18.74 3.60
CA SER A 13 -20.20 -18.87 4.67
C SER A 13 -19.68 -19.71 5.85
N ALA A 14 -18.94 -20.79 5.55
CA ALA A 14 -18.29 -21.61 6.58
C ALA A 14 -17.17 -20.89 7.34
N ALA A 15 -16.49 -19.89 6.75
CA ALA A 15 -15.36 -19.20 7.37
C ALA A 15 -15.78 -18.33 8.57
N LEU A 16 -17.02 -17.85 8.63
CA LEU A 16 -17.54 -17.07 9.77
C LEU A 16 -18.51 -17.88 10.65
N GLU A 17 -19.25 -18.85 10.11
CA GLU A 17 -20.12 -19.71 10.93
C GLU A 17 -19.32 -20.65 11.86
N GLU A 18 -18.08 -21.01 11.51
CA GLU A 18 -17.23 -21.88 12.32
C GLU A 18 -16.19 -21.12 13.18
N THR A 19 -16.14 -19.78 13.11
CA THR A 19 -15.14 -18.98 13.83
C THR A 19 -15.73 -18.17 14.98
N PRO A 20 -14.94 -17.89 16.03
CA PRO A 20 -15.40 -17.09 17.16
C PRO A 20 -15.46 -15.58 16.85
N VAL A 21 -15.18 -15.15 15.62
CA VAL A 21 -15.12 -13.75 15.22
C VAL A 21 -16.42 -13.38 14.52
N SER A 22 -17.13 -12.39 15.07
CA SER A 22 -18.36 -11.88 14.49
C SER A 22 -18.11 -10.70 13.55
N TYR A 23 -19.10 -10.37 12.71
CA TYR A 23 -19.09 -9.14 11.92
C TYR A 23 -19.04 -7.88 12.79
N GLU A 24 -19.68 -7.93 13.97
CA GLU A 24 -19.64 -6.84 14.95
C GLU A 24 -18.20 -6.59 15.45
N ASP A 25 -17.43 -7.66 15.71
CA ASP A 25 -16.03 -7.53 16.13
C ASP A 25 -15.16 -6.86 15.05
N LEU A 26 -15.43 -7.14 13.77
CA LEU A 26 -14.73 -6.52 12.65
C LEU A 26 -15.12 -5.05 12.48
N ALA A 27 -16.42 -4.74 12.55
CA ALA A 27 -16.94 -3.37 12.47
C ALA A 27 -16.45 -2.49 13.63
N ASP A 28 -16.34 -3.05 14.84
CA ASP A 28 -15.79 -2.35 16.00
C ASP A 28 -14.31 -1.99 15.79
N ILE A 29 -13.52 -2.88 15.18
CA ILE A 29 -12.13 -2.59 14.84
C ILE A 29 -12.04 -1.46 13.81
N GLU A 30 -12.85 -1.49 12.75
CA GLU A 30 -12.87 -0.41 11.74
C GLU A 30 -13.24 0.94 12.34
N LYS A 31 -14.27 0.98 13.19
CA LYS A 31 -14.68 2.19 13.87
C LYS A 31 -13.57 2.78 14.74
N GLU A 32 -12.76 1.94 15.38
CA GLU A 32 -11.61 2.42 16.15
C GLU A 32 -10.49 3.00 15.27
N PHE A 33 -10.34 2.54 14.02
CA PHE A 33 -9.46 3.20 13.06
C PHE A 33 -9.99 4.60 12.69
N ASP A 34 -11.29 4.75 12.42
CA ASP A 34 -11.92 6.04 12.12
C ASP A 34 -11.79 7.04 13.29
N ASP A 35 -11.96 6.57 14.53
CA ASP A 35 -11.81 7.37 15.74
C ASP A 35 -10.35 7.88 15.87
N VAL A 36 -9.36 7.03 15.61
CA VAL A 36 -7.94 7.42 15.64
C VAL A 36 -7.58 8.37 14.51
N GLU A 37 -8.11 8.19 13.30
CA GLU A 37 -7.91 9.13 12.19
C GLU A 37 -8.48 10.51 12.54
N THR A 38 -9.66 10.55 13.15
CA THR A 38 -10.26 11.78 13.66
C THR A 38 -9.38 12.44 14.72
N GLU A 39 -8.79 11.65 15.62
CA GLU A 39 -7.84 12.16 16.63
C GLU A 39 -6.59 12.75 15.98
N ILE A 40 -5.99 12.07 15.01
CA ILE A 40 -4.82 12.56 14.25
C ILE A 40 -5.13 13.92 13.62
N ASN A 41 -6.27 14.04 12.94
CA ASN A 41 -6.71 15.26 12.31
C ASN A 41 -6.93 16.39 13.33
N CYS A 42 -7.50 16.08 14.49
CA CYS A 42 -7.64 17.04 15.59
C CYS A 42 -6.29 17.52 16.13
N ILE A 43 -5.30 16.62 16.26
CA ILE A 43 -3.95 16.99 16.73
C ILE A 43 -3.26 17.87 15.70
N ALA A 44 -3.33 17.52 14.40
CA ALA A 44 -2.78 18.34 13.32
C ALA A 44 -3.37 19.76 13.34
N LEU A 45 -4.69 19.89 13.48
CA LEU A 45 -5.36 21.19 13.58
C LEU A 45 -4.87 22.00 14.80
N ARG A 46 -4.72 21.36 15.97
CA ARG A 46 -4.23 22.02 17.19
C ARG A 46 -2.79 22.51 17.04
N VAL A 47 -1.92 21.79 16.35
CA VAL A 47 -0.54 22.22 16.08
C VAL A 47 -0.54 23.47 15.18
N VAL A 48 -1.32 23.47 14.10
CA VAL A 48 -1.48 24.62 13.20
C VAL A 48 -1.99 25.85 13.95
N LEU A 49 -3.05 25.70 14.75
CA LEU A 49 -3.63 26.79 15.53
C LEU A 49 -2.69 27.28 16.65
N SER A 50 -1.88 26.39 17.22
CA SER A 50 -0.90 26.75 18.25
C SER A 50 0.28 27.53 17.68
N ASP A 51 0.78 27.18 16.49
CA ASP A 51 1.84 27.94 15.83
C ASP A 51 1.40 29.39 15.49
N ASP A 52 0.12 29.60 15.18
CA ASP A 52 -0.48 30.93 14.97
C ASP A 52 -0.71 31.72 16.28
N LEU A 53 -0.95 31.05 17.40
CA LEU A 53 -1.26 31.69 18.70
C LEU A 53 -0.04 31.83 19.64
N ILE A 54 1.09 31.17 19.38
CA ILE A 54 2.28 31.15 20.26
C ILE A 54 3.34 32.21 19.91
N ALA A 55 3.23 32.89 18.75
CA ALA A 55 4.14 33.98 18.38
C ALA A 55 4.26 35.10 19.45
N PRO A 56 3.22 35.46 20.24
CA PRO A 56 3.37 36.49 21.27
C PRO A 56 3.66 35.94 22.69
N SER A 57 3.41 34.65 22.97
CA SER A 57 3.27 34.17 24.36
C SER A 57 4.48 33.45 24.95
N ARG A 58 5.53 33.15 24.16
CA ARG A 58 6.78 32.56 24.68
C ARG A 58 7.51 33.42 25.72
N HIS A 59 7.23 34.73 25.77
CA HIS A 59 7.85 35.63 26.74
C HIS A 59 7.24 35.56 28.15
N LEU A 60 6.03 34.98 28.30
CA LEU A 60 5.27 35.00 29.56
C LEU A 60 5.32 33.70 30.37
N LEU A 61 5.76 32.58 29.77
CA LEU A 61 5.83 31.27 30.45
C LEU A 61 7.12 31.05 31.26
N ARG A 62 8.02 32.04 31.34
CA ARG A 62 9.32 31.91 32.04
C ARG A 62 9.22 31.99 33.57
N ASN A 63 8.08 32.45 34.11
CA ASN A 63 7.90 32.68 35.55
C ASN A 63 6.63 32.00 36.09
N ARG A 64 6.73 30.72 36.50
CA ARG A 64 5.74 30.11 37.39
C ARG A 64 6.44 29.51 38.63
N PRO A 65 6.03 29.85 39.86
CA PRO A 65 6.71 29.42 41.08
C PRO A 65 6.44 27.96 41.45
N ALA A 66 7.35 27.40 42.25
CA ALA A 66 7.54 25.98 42.55
C ALA A 66 6.61 25.35 43.60
N GLU A 67 5.46 25.96 43.93
CA GLU A 67 4.65 25.56 45.12
C GLU A 67 3.49 24.58 44.84
N LEU A 68 3.55 23.76 43.79
CA LEU A 68 2.50 22.76 43.50
C LEU A 68 3.00 21.31 43.51
N GLN A 69 4.13 21.03 44.17
CA GLN A 69 4.74 19.70 44.23
C GLN A 69 4.18 18.75 45.31
N SER A 70 3.23 19.17 46.15
CA SER A 70 2.72 18.35 47.26
C SER A 70 1.34 17.72 47.04
N HIS A 71 0.93 17.47 45.79
CA HIS A 71 -0.33 16.80 45.45
C HIS A 71 -0.12 15.68 44.42
N LEU A 72 0.93 14.87 44.62
CA LEU A 72 1.46 13.92 43.63
C LEU A 72 1.35 12.45 44.06
N ASP A 73 0.17 11.98 44.47
CA ASP A 73 -0.07 10.53 44.66
C ASP A 73 -1.34 10.02 43.94
N GLY A 74 -2.29 10.92 43.62
CA GLY A 74 -3.43 10.63 42.73
C GLY A 74 -3.27 11.17 41.29
N SER A 75 -2.16 11.84 41.00
CA SER A 75 -1.92 12.53 39.72
C SER A 75 -0.99 11.78 38.78
N GLU A 76 -0.26 10.76 39.25
CA GLU A 76 0.70 10.01 38.44
C GLU A 76 0.12 9.44 37.14
N PRO A 77 -1.06 8.76 37.12
CA PRO A 77 -1.64 8.27 35.86
C PRO A 77 -2.04 9.42 34.93
N LYS A 78 -2.56 10.54 35.47
CA LYS A 78 -2.92 11.73 34.68
C LYS A 78 -1.69 12.43 34.10
N ILE A 79 -0.58 12.45 34.85
CA ILE A 79 0.71 12.97 34.39
C ILE A 79 1.29 12.03 33.34
N HIS A 80 1.18 10.71 33.51
CA HIS A 80 1.66 9.73 32.54
C HIS A 80 0.91 9.82 31.20
N ILE A 81 -0.42 9.97 31.25
CA ILE A 81 -1.27 10.19 30.07
C ILE A 81 -0.87 11.49 29.37
N LYS A 82 -0.81 12.62 30.10
CA LYS A 82 -0.37 13.91 29.53
C LYS A 82 1.05 13.86 28.99
N LYS A 83 1.94 13.09 29.61
CA LYS A 83 3.33 12.94 29.16
C LYS A 83 3.41 12.09 27.88
N LYS A 84 2.53 11.10 27.70
CA LYS A 84 2.40 10.35 26.43
C LYS A 84 1.82 11.23 25.32
N GLU A 85 0.74 11.96 25.62
CA GLU A 85 0.11 12.91 24.68
C GLU A 85 1.10 14.00 24.24
N LEU A 86 1.88 14.56 25.18
CA LEU A 86 2.92 15.54 24.89
C LEU A 86 4.10 14.95 24.08
N GLN A 87 4.43 13.68 24.25
CA GLN A 87 5.46 13.03 23.43
C GLN A 87 4.97 12.82 21.99
N LEU A 88 3.72 12.39 21.83
CA LEU A 88 3.12 12.11 20.54
C LEU A 88 2.99 13.38 19.68
N THR A 89 2.56 14.48 20.28
CA THR A 89 2.47 15.81 19.63
C THR A 89 3.81 16.39 19.18
N GLN A 90 4.94 15.90 19.72
CA GLN A 90 6.27 16.35 19.31
C GLN A 90 6.85 15.55 18.14
N LEU A 91 6.22 14.43 17.77
CA LEU A 91 6.65 13.65 16.61
C LEU A 91 6.20 14.32 15.30
N PRO A 92 6.96 14.16 14.21
CA PRO A 92 6.48 14.49 12.88
C PRO A 92 5.16 13.75 12.57
N PRO A 93 4.23 14.35 11.78
CA PRO A 93 2.88 13.81 11.56
C PRO A 93 2.84 12.32 11.18
N VAL A 94 3.71 11.89 10.25
CA VAL A 94 3.78 10.49 9.81
C VAL A 94 4.17 9.55 10.96
N ARG A 95 5.15 9.94 11.79
CA ARG A 95 5.60 9.15 12.94
C ARG A 95 4.54 9.08 14.03
N GLN A 96 3.76 10.15 14.19
CA GLN A 96 2.60 10.18 15.07
C GLN A 96 1.49 9.21 14.60
N GLN A 97 1.13 9.25 13.32
CA GLN A 97 0.14 8.35 12.72
C GLN A 97 0.53 6.87 12.91
N ILE A 98 1.79 6.53 12.64
CA ILE A 98 2.32 5.18 12.84
C ILE A 98 2.21 4.76 14.31
N ALA A 99 2.58 5.65 15.25
CA ALA A 99 2.54 5.34 16.68
C ALA A 99 1.11 5.12 17.21
N LEU A 100 0.12 5.85 16.68
CA LEU A 100 -1.29 5.73 17.08
C LEU A 100 -1.97 4.50 16.48
N THR A 101 -1.68 4.17 15.22
CA THR A 101 -2.34 3.07 14.50
C THR A 101 -1.73 1.70 14.79
N LYS A 102 -0.46 1.63 15.22
CA LYS A 102 0.23 0.37 15.55
C LYS A 102 -0.55 -0.60 16.47
N PRO A 103 -1.05 -0.21 17.66
CA PRO A 103 -1.79 -1.13 18.52
C PRO A 103 -3.10 -1.63 17.87
N LEU A 104 -3.71 -0.84 17.00
CA LEU A 104 -4.91 -1.25 16.25
C LEU A 104 -4.58 -2.35 15.24
N TYR A 105 -3.47 -2.20 14.49
CA TYR A 105 -3.01 -3.23 13.57
C TYR A 105 -2.61 -4.54 14.27
N GLU A 106 -1.98 -4.47 15.45
CA GLU A 106 -1.66 -5.65 16.26
C GLU A 106 -2.93 -6.40 16.69
N ARG A 107 -3.95 -5.66 17.15
CA ARG A 107 -5.24 -6.27 17.50
C ARG A 107 -5.95 -6.83 16.27
N ARG A 108 -5.98 -6.09 15.16
CA ARG A 108 -6.56 -6.56 13.90
C ARG A 108 -5.93 -7.88 13.46
N SER A 109 -4.60 -7.95 13.42
CA SER A 109 -3.86 -9.17 13.04
C SER A 109 -4.28 -10.38 13.89
N LYS A 110 -4.47 -10.18 15.20
CA LYS A 110 -4.93 -11.23 16.12
C LYS A 110 -6.37 -11.68 15.86
N THR A 111 -7.24 -10.77 15.43
CA THR A 111 -8.63 -11.10 15.08
C THR A 111 -8.71 -11.78 13.71
N VAL A 112 -8.13 -11.17 12.67
CA VAL A 112 -8.26 -11.67 11.28
C VAL A 112 -7.53 -12.99 11.04
N SER A 113 -6.49 -13.31 11.83
CA SER A 113 -5.81 -14.62 11.76
C SER A 113 -6.69 -15.80 12.17
N GLN A 114 -7.82 -15.55 12.85
CA GLN A 114 -8.79 -16.57 13.21
C GLN A 114 -9.78 -16.84 12.07
N ILE A 115 -9.81 -16.00 11.04
CA ILE A 115 -10.72 -16.10 9.90
C ILE A 115 -9.98 -16.81 8.75
N PRO A 116 -10.42 -18.02 8.34
CA PRO A 116 -9.87 -18.71 7.18
C PRO A 116 -9.98 -17.87 5.91
N ASN A 117 -8.94 -17.93 5.08
CA ASN A 117 -8.91 -17.27 3.76
C ASN A 117 -9.17 -15.75 3.77
N PHE A 118 -9.03 -15.07 4.92
CA PHE A 118 -9.25 -13.63 5.03
C PHE A 118 -8.48 -12.84 3.95
N TRP A 119 -7.16 -13.01 3.87
CA TRP A 119 -6.32 -12.25 2.92
C TRP A 119 -6.56 -12.59 1.45
N PRO A 120 -6.70 -13.86 1.05
CA PRO A 120 -7.14 -14.19 -0.30
C PRO A 120 -8.44 -13.50 -0.72
N LEU A 121 -9.45 -13.47 0.15
CA LEU A 121 -10.74 -12.83 -0.11
C LEU A 121 -10.62 -11.30 -0.21
N VAL A 122 -9.76 -10.71 0.62
CA VAL A 122 -9.40 -9.29 0.51
C VAL A 122 -8.76 -8.97 -0.84
N LEU A 123 -7.86 -9.83 -1.32
CA LEU A 123 -7.20 -9.64 -2.61
C LEU A 123 -8.14 -9.81 -3.81
N GLU A 124 -9.18 -10.64 -3.68
CA GLU A 124 -10.19 -10.81 -4.73
C GLU A 124 -11.07 -9.55 -4.90
N GLN A 125 -11.25 -8.78 -3.83
CA GLN A 125 -11.94 -7.48 -3.87
C GLN A 125 -10.98 -6.30 -3.97
N ALA A 126 -9.70 -6.55 -4.27
CA ALA A 126 -8.70 -5.49 -4.36
C ALA A 126 -9.07 -4.47 -5.45
N PRO A 127 -8.71 -3.19 -5.27
CA PRO A 127 -8.93 -2.17 -6.29
C PRO A 127 -8.22 -2.50 -7.61
N PRO A 128 -8.64 -1.93 -8.75
CA PRO A 128 -8.03 -2.19 -10.06
C PRO A 128 -6.53 -1.96 -10.10
N ASP A 129 -6.03 -1.00 -9.32
CA ASP A 129 -4.62 -0.66 -9.20
C ASP A 129 -3.77 -1.80 -8.60
N ILE A 130 -4.41 -2.82 -8.01
CA ILE A 130 -3.78 -4.02 -7.46
C ILE A 130 -4.18 -5.26 -8.27
N ASP A 131 -5.48 -5.46 -8.52
CA ASP A 131 -6.03 -6.64 -9.20
C ASP A 131 -5.39 -6.86 -10.58
N GLN A 132 -5.08 -5.79 -11.32
CA GLN A 132 -4.47 -5.89 -12.64
C GLN A 132 -3.12 -6.64 -12.65
N TYR A 133 -2.41 -6.67 -11.52
CA TYR A 133 -1.11 -7.32 -11.37
C TYR A 133 -1.21 -8.78 -10.90
N ILE A 134 -2.41 -9.23 -10.50
CA ILE A 134 -2.62 -10.58 -9.98
C ILE A 134 -3.12 -11.49 -11.10
N GLN A 135 -2.29 -12.43 -11.55
CA GLN A 135 -2.71 -13.39 -12.58
C GLN A 135 -3.55 -14.52 -11.98
N PRO A 136 -4.38 -15.23 -12.77
CA PRO A 136 -5.18 -16.35 -12.27
C PRO A 136 -4.36 -17.47 -11.59
N SER A 137 -3.12 -17.68 -12.04
CA SER A 137 -2.18 -18.62 -11.39
C SER A 137 -1.71 -18.13 -10.03
N ASP A 138 -1.55 -16.82 -9.87
CA ASP A 138 -1.15 -16.20 -8.61
C ASP A 138 -2.32 -16.28 -7.63
N SER A 139 -3.54 -15.93 -8.06
CA SER A 139 -4.75 -16.04 -7.23
C SER A 139 -4.93 -17.46 -6.69
N ALA A 140 -4.69 -18.49 -7.52
CA ALA A 140 -4.80 -19.89 -7.08
C ALA A 140 -3.78 -20.26 -5.99
N LEU A 141 -2.54 -19.75 -6.11
CA LEU A 141 -1.51 -19.93 -5.08
C LEU A 141 -1.86 -19.16 -3.81
N LEU A 142 -2.26 -17.90 -3.93
CA LEU A 142 -2.64 -17.04 -2.81
C LEU A 142 -3.81 -17.64 -2.05
N LEU A 143 -4.88 -18.06 -2.74
CA LEU A 143 -6.05 -18.69 -2.13
C LEU A 143 -5.74 -19.99 -1.38
N SER A 144 -4.77 -20.77 -1.86
CA SER A 144 -4.44 -22.05 -1.25
C SER A 144 -3.45 -21.98 -0.08
N SER A 145 -2.69 -20.88 0.05
CA SER A 145 -1.56 -20.85 0.98
C SER A 145 -1.29 -19.54 1.69
N LEU A 146 -1.90 -18.41 1.32
CA LEU A 146 -1.66 -17.13 2.00
C LEU A 146 -2.32 -17.11 3.39
N LEU A 147 -1.51 -16.94 4.43
CA LEU A 147 -1.95 -16.88 5.82
C LEU A 147 -2.11 -15.45 6.31
N SER A 148 -1.10 -14.61 6.04
CA SER A 148 -1.08 -13.25 6.55
C SER A 148 -0.34 -12.30 5.62
N ILE A 149 -0.82 -11.05 5.57
CA ILE A 149 -0.06 -9.91 5.09
C ILE A 149 0.25 -9.05 6.31
N SER A 150 1.39 -8.36 6.33
CA SER A 150 1.67 -7.32 7.33
C SER A 150 2.56 -6.23 6.76
N VAL A 151 2.30 -4.99 7.18
CA VAL A 151 3.09 -3.82 6.81
C VAL A 151 3.73 -3.23 8.06
N SER A 152 5.04 -2.94 7.99
CA SER A 152 5.77 -2.27 9.07
C SER A 152 6.56 -1.07 8.57
N HIS A 153 6.58 0.02 9.34
CA HIS A 153 7.40 1.19 9.06
C HIS A 153 8.73 1.10 9.80
N PHE A 154 9.58 0.18 9.38
CA PHE A 154 10.79 -0.22 10.12
C PHE A 154 11.78 0.94 10.39
N GLU A 155 11.90 1.92 9.49
CA GLU A 155 12.73 3.12 9.70
C GLU A 155 12.06 4.15 10.63
N ALA A 156 10.73 4.13 10.73
CA ALA A 156 9.99 4.94 11.71
C ALA A 156 10.16 4.38 13.12
N GLU A 157 10.15 3.06 13.26
CA GLU A 157 10.23 2.35 14.54
C GLU A 157 11.67 2.18 15.05
N SER A 158 12.64 2.34 14.16
CA SER A 158 14.06 2.26 14.50
C SER A 158 14.45 3.33 15.50
N LYS A 159 15.29 2.93 16.47
CA LYS A 159 15.93 3.85 17.44
C LYS A 159 17.03 4.69 16.79
N THR A 160 17.43 4.36 15.56
CA THR A 160 18.47 5.07 14.83
C THR A 160 17.91 6.40 14.31
N PRO A 161 18.48 7.55 14.70
CA PRO A 161 18.04 8.84 14.18
C PRO A 161 18.38 8.94 12.69
N GLY A 162 17.39 9.26 11.86
CA GLY A 162 17.59 9.58 10.45
C GLY A 162 16.84 8.70 9.43
N GLY A 163 16.17 7.63 9.86
CA GLY A 163 15.31 6.85 8.96
C GLY A 163 14.09 7.62 8.45
N ASP A 164 13.66 7.38 7.21
CA ASP A 164 12.46 8.02 6.68
C ASP A 164 11.22 7.23 7.11
N PRO A 165 10.21 7.87 7.75
CA PRO A 165 9.05 7.14 8.23
C PRO A 165 8.16 6.55 7.12
N ARG A 166 8.36 6.94 5.86
CA ARG A 166 7.64 6.38 4.70
C ARG A 166 8.27 5.09 4.17
N SER A 167 9.46 4.71 4.65
CA SER A 167 10.03 3.41 4.34
C SER A 167 9.20 2.31 5.00
N VAL A 168 8.80 1.33 4.20
CA VAL A 168 7.84 0.28 4.57
C VAL A 168 8.41 -1.09 4.24
N SER A 169 8.04 -2.10 5.03
CA SER A 169 8.30 -3.51 4.75
C SER A 169 6.98 -4.23 4.65
N VAL A 170 6.73 -4.88 3.51
CA VAL A 170 5.54 -5.72 3.28
C VAL A 170 5.96 -7.17 3.43
N THR A 171 5.31 -7.85 4.36
CA THR A 171 5.59 -9.23 4.72
C THR A 171 4.38 -10.10 4.37
N TRP A 172 4.64 -11.19 3.67
CA TRP A 172 3.67 -12.19 3.28
C TRP A 172 4.03 -13.51 3.96
N GLU A 173 3.10 -14.12 4.67
CA GLU A 173 3.28 -15.41 5.34
C GLU A 173 2.43 -16.47 4.66
N PHE A 174 3.06 -17.61 4.37
CA PHE A 174 2.47 -18.69 3.60
C PHE A 174 2.49 -20.00 4.39
N ALA A 175 1.43 -20.77 4.24
CA ALA A 175 1.41 -22.17 4.60
C ALA A 175 2.31 -22.97 3.63
N PRO A 176 2.75 -24.19 4.03
CA PRO A 176 3.43 -25.10 3.12
C PRO A 176 2.63 -25.30 1.82
N ASN A 177 3.23 -24.99 0.68
CA ASN A 177 2.57 -24.97 -0.63
C ASN A 177 3.38 -25.72 -1.69
N ASP A 178 2.80 -25.95 -2.87
CA ASP A 178 3.42 -26.73 -3.96
C ASP A 178 4.38 -25.93 -4.86
N TYR A 179 4.53 -24.63 -4.62
CA TYR A 179 5.25 -23.73 -5.52
C TYR A 179 6.64 -23.35 -5.03
N PHE A 180 6.81 -23.04 -3.74
CA PHE A 180 8.09 -22.64 -3.15
C PHE A 180 8.25 -23.19 -1.73
N HIS A 181 9.45 -23.02 -1.17
CA HIS A 181 9.79 -23.49 0.18
C HIS A 181 9.68 -22.40 1.26
N ASP A 182 9.59 -21.13 0.87
CA ASP A 182 9.56 -20.01 1.79
C ASP A 182 8.22 -19.95 2.56
N GLU A 183 8.28 -19.94 3.88
CA GLU A 183 7.11 -19.69 4.74
C GLU A 183 6.80 -18.19 4.87
N LYS A 184 7.80 -17.34 4.58
CA LYS A 184 7.74 -15.89 4.76
C LYS A 184 8.53 -15.18 3.68
N LEU A 185 7.87 -14.28 2.95
CA LEU A 185 8.50 -13.39 1.98
C LEU A 185 8.37 -11.95 2.47
N GLU A 186 9.51 -11.31 2.74
CA GLU A 186 9.59 -9.91 3.18
C GLU A 186 10.19 -9.06 2.07
N LYS A 187 9.45 -8.03 1.62
CA LYS A 187 9.89 -7.05 0.62
C LYS A 187 9.98 -5.67 1.27
N LYS A 188 11.18 -5.10 1.27
CA LYS A 188 11.47 -3.78 1.87
C LYS A 188 11.51 -2.68 0.82
N PHE A 189 10.86 -1.58 1.13
CA PHE A 189 10.87 -0.37 0.34
C PHE A 189 11.43 0.76 1.19
N TRP A 190 12.40 1.45 0.63
CA TRP A 190 13.03 2.59 1.25
C TRP A 190 12.59 3.85 0.53
N TYR A 191 12.06 4.81 1.28
CA TYR A 191 11.82 6.13 0.74
C TYR A 191 13.16 6.85 0.60
N ARG A 192 13.47 7.29 -0.63
CA ARG A 192 14.73 7.95 -0.96
C ARG A 192 14.49 9.25 -1.70
N ARG A 193 15.43 10.18 -1.56
CA ARG A 193 15.48 11.46 -2.27
C ARG A 193 16.80 11.55 -3.04
N SER A 194 16.73 11.72 -4.35
CA SER A 194 17.91 11.96 -5.18
C SER A 194 18.30 13.46 -5.17
N ARG A 195 19.49 13.78 -5.68
CA ARG A 195 20.02 15.14 -5.79
C ARG A 195 19.28 16.01 -6.81
N ASP A 196 18.70 15.38 -7.81
CA ASP A 196 17.84 15.96 -8.84
C ASP A 196 16.46 16.41 -8.29
N GLY A 197 16.14 16.05 -7.04
CA GLY A 197 14.87 16.35 -6.39
C GLY A 197 13.83 15.22 -6.49
N TRP A 198 14.10 14.15 -7.24
CA TRP A 198 13.23 12.97 -7.28
C TRP A 198 13.08 12.36 -5.89
N CYS A 199 11.86 11.93 -5.56
CA CYS A 199 11.57 11.20 -4.33
C CYS A 199 10.63 10.05 -4.63
N GLY A 200 10.95 8.86 -4.14
CA GLY A 200 10.12 7.68 -4.35
C GLY A 200 10.59 6.49 -3.54
N LEU A 201 9.93 5.36 -3.73
CA LEU A 201 10.30 4.10 -3.12
C LEU A 201 11.33 3.38 -4.00
N VAL A 202 12.38 2.89 -3.36
CA VAL A 202 13.37 2.01 -3.97
C VAL A 202 13.42 0.71 -3.19
N SER A 203 13.85 -0.38 -3.80
CA SER A 203 13.85 -1.69 -3.19
C SER A 203 15.06 -2.53 -3.60
N GLU A 204 15.17 -3.72 -3.01
CA GLU A 204 16.16 -4.74 -3.37
C GLU A 204 15.42 -6.02 -3.78
N PRO A 205 15.90 -6.78 -4.78
CA PRO A 205 15.20 -7.97 -5.24
C PRO A 205 15.23 -9.05 -4.15
N VAL A 206 14.12 -9.75 -4.00
CA VAL A 206 13.94 -10.84 -3.03
C VAL A 206 13.85 -12.15 -3.80
N GLU A 207 14.79 -13.06 -3.54
CA GLU A 207 14.76 -14.38 -4.15
C GLU A 207 13.66 -15.23 -3.53
N ILE A 208 12.95 -15.98 -4.38
CA ILE A 208 11.95 -16.97 -3.96
C ILE A 208 12.51 -18.36 -4.27
N SER A 209 12.46 -19.24 -3.28
CA SER A 209 12.95 -20.61 -3.33
C SER A 209 11.96 -21.52 -4.05
N TRP A 210 11.79 -21.30 -5.35
CA TRP A 210 10.86 -22.06 -6.20
C TRP A 210 11.19 -23.55 -6.24
N LYS A 211 10.15 -24.39 -6.20
CA LYS A 211 10.21 -25.81 -6.48
C LYS A 211 10.40 -26.05 -7.97
N GLU A 212 10.90 -27.24 -8.31
CA GLU A 212 11.24 -27.61 -9.68
C GLU A 212 10.03 -27.44 -10.63
N GLY A 213 10.20 -26.59 -11.66
CA GLY A 213 9.18 -26.33 -12.68
C GLY A 213 7.96 -25.53 -12.20
N ARG A 214 8.00 -24.93 -11.01
CA ARG A 214 6.88 -24.18 -10.40
C ARG A 214 7.08 -22.68 -10.34
N ASP A 215 8.13 -22.16 -10.98
CA ASP A 215 8.42 -20.73 -11.03
C ASP A 215 7.40 -19.99 -11.90
N LEU A 216 6.53 -19.22 -11.25
CA LEU A 216 5.50 -18.40 -11.89
C LEU A 216 6.06 -17.17 -12.60
N THR A 217 7.28 -16.74 -12.27
CA THR A 217 7.97 -15.62 -12.93
C THR A 217 8.69 -16.04 -14.22
N GLY A 218 8.60 -17.33 -14.58
CA GLY A 218 9.28 -17.89 -15.74
C GLY A 218 10.80 -17.78 -15.66
N GLY A 219 11.38 -17.67 -14.46
CA GLY A 219 12.80 -17.49 -14.22
C GLY A 219 13.31 -16.09 -14.49
N LEU A 220 12.45 -15.07 -14.53
CA LEU A 220 12.89 -13.67 -14.60
C LEU A 220 13.43 -13.21 -13.25
N LEU A 221 12.71 -13.50 -12.16
CA LEU A 221 13.11 -13.09 -10.82
C LEU A 221 14.52 -13.60 -10.46
N GLY A 222 14.79 -14.88 -10.72
CA GLY A 222 16.12 -15.45 -10.49
C GLY A 222 17.23 -14.84 -11.35
N LEU A 223 16.92 -14.24 -12.51
CA LEU A 223 17.90 -13.48 -13.30
C LEU A 223 18.14 -12.09 -12.74
N VAL A 224 17.09 -11.42 -12.23
CA VAL A 224 17.22 -10.13 -11.54
C VAL A 224 18.11 -10.27 -10.31
N CYS A 225 17.87 -11.26 -9.45
CA CYS A 225 18.71 -11.53 -8.28
C CYS A 225 20.18 -11.72 -8.67
N LYS A 226 20.47 -12.52 -9.72
CA LYS A 226 21.83 -12.74 -10.22
C LYS A 226 22.48 -11.48 -10.79
N ALA A 227 21.73 -10.68 -11.55
CA ALA A 227 22.21 -9.42 -12.11
C ALA A 227 22.56 -8.43 -11.00
N TRP A 228 21.72 -8.35 -9.97
CA TRP A 228 21.92 -7.52 -8.78
C TRP A 228 23.15 -7.94 -7.98
N GLU A 229 23.32 -9.23 -7.72
CA GLU A 229 24.50 -9.75 -7.02
C GLU A 229 25.79 -9.50 -7.80
N ALA A 230 25.78 -9.69 -9.11
CA ALA A 230 26.93 -9.42 -9.97
C ALA A 230 27.33 -7.94 -9.88
N GLU A 231 26.36 -7.03 -9.89
CA GLU A 231 26.60 -5.59 -9.75
C GLU A 231 27.14 -5.21 -8.36
N LYS A 232 26.58 -5.81 -7.29
CA LYS A 232 27.08 -5.63 -5.92
C LYS A 232 28.53 -6.10 -5.79
N ASN A 233 28.87 -7.25 -6.37
CA ASN A 233 30.22 -7.82 -6.34
C ASN A 233 31.24 -6.95 -7.10
N VAL A 234 30.85 -6.39 -8.25
CA VAL A 234 31.70 -5.44 -8.99
C VAL A 234 31.97 -4.19 -8.14
N THR A 235 30.93 -3.64 -7.50
CA THR A 235 31.05 -2.44 -6.67
C THR A 235 31.87 -2.67 -5.40
N ALA A 236 31.84 -3.89 -4.84
CA ALA A 236 32.66 -4.28 -3.69
C ALA A 236 34.15 -4.54 -4.03
N GLY A 237 34.44 -4.98 -5.26
CA GLY A 237 35.81 -5.27 -5.73
C GLY A 237 36.67 -4.02 -6.02
N ASP A 238 36.05 -2.87 -6.29
CA ASP A 238 36.72 -1.61 -6.62
C ASP A 238 37.08 -0.73 -5.40
N ALA A 239 36.98 -1.25 -4.18
CA ALA A 239 37.27 -0.52 -2.93
C ALA A 239 38.78 -0.24 -2.67
N ASN A 240 39.62 -0.10 -3.71
CA ASN A 240 41.01 0.36 -3.58
C ASN A 240 41.11 1.86 -3.90
N PRO A 241 41.39 2.77 -2.93
CA PRO A 241 41.14 4.21 -3.05
C PRO A 241 42.26 4.97 -3.79
N LYS A 242 42.80 4.42 -4.89
CA LYS A 242 43.86 5.06 -5.68
C LYS A 242 43.72 4.83 -7.18
N SER A 243 42.63 5.31 -7.77
CA SER A 243 42.69 5.80 -9.16
C SER A 243 41.74 6.97 -9.32
N ASN A 244 42.33 8.16 -9.28
CA ASN A 244 41.71 9.40 -9.71
C ASN A 244 41.59 9.33 -11.24
N GLY A 245 40.37 9.13 -11.76
CA GLY A 245 40.12 9.18 -13.20
C GLY A 245 38.86 8.42 -13.59
N LYS A 246 37.83 9.17 -13.99
CA LYS A 246 36.66 8.76 -14.81
C LYS A 246 36.85 7.40 -15.50
N THR A 247 36.41 6.32 -14.87
CA THR A 247 36.14 5.05 -15.54
C THR A 247 34.66 5.06 -15.90
N LYS A 248 34.37 5.35 -17.17
CA LYS A 248 33.08 5.04 -17.79
C LYS A 248 32.77 3.56 -17.53
N LYS A 249 31.72 3.27 -16.76
CA LYS A 249 31.12 1.92 -16.67
C LYS A 249 30.37 1.62 -17.98
N GLU A 250 31.10 1.56 -19.10
CA GLU A 250 30.51 1.25 -20.42
C GLU A 250 30.32 -0.27 -20.57
N GLY A 251 29.22 -0.79 -20.03
CA GLY A 251 28.67 -2.07 -20.46
C GLY A 251 27.88 -2.85 -19.41
N LEU A 252 26.69 -3.34 -19.81
CA LEU A 252 25.93 -4.32 -19.03
C LEU A 252 26.78 -5.56 -18.74
N THR A 253 26.67 -6.08 -17.51
CA THR A 253 27.28 -7.37 -17.13
C THR A 253 26.71 -8.50 -18.00
N PRO A 254 27.41 -9.65 -18.11
CA PRO A 254 26.88 -10.81 -18.84
C PRO A 254 25.47 -11.21 -18.35
N GLU A 255 25.23 -11.14 -17.05
CA GLU A 255 23.97 -11.47 -16.39
C GLU A 255 22.88 -10.45 -16.76
N GLN A 256 23.19 -9.16 -16.70
CA GLN A 256 22.27 -8.09 -17.12
C GLN A 256 21.93 -8.18 -18.62
N LYS A 257 22.87 -8.59 -19.48
CA LYS A 257 22.60 -8.85 -20.91
C LYS A 257 21.69 -10.04 -21.15
N VAL A 258 21.76 -11.06 -20.30
CA VAL A 258 20.83 -12.21 -20.35
C VAL A 258 19.44 -11.77 -19.90
N LEU A 259 19.36 -11.01 -18.81
CA LEU A 259 18.11 -10.45 -18.32
C LEU A 259 17.43 -9.57 -19.37
N LYS A 260 18.14 -8.58 -19.92
CA LYS A 260 17.61 -7.69 -20.97
C LYS A 260 17.05 -8.45 -22.16
N ARG A 261 17.79 -9.44 -22.68
CA ARG A 261 17.32 -10.28 -23.79
C ARG A 261 16.08 -11.10 -23.42
N LYS A 262 15.96 -11.53 -22.15
CA LYS A 262 14.77 -12.27 -21.70
C LYS A 262 13.57 -11.34 -21.57
N ILE A 263 13.75 -10.14 -21.03
CA ILE A 263 12.72 -9.09 -20.97
C ILE A 263 12.18 -8.79 -22.37
N GLU A 264 13.07 -8.53 -23.34
CA GLU A 264 12.70 -8.26 -24.74
C GLU A 264 11.92 -9.42 -25.40
N ASN A 265 12.17 -10.67 -25.00
CA ASN A 265 11.50 -11.85 -25.54
C ASN A 265 10.20 -12.22 -24.81
N THR A 266 10.11 -11.94 -23.52
CA THR A 266 9.00 -12.41 -22.68
C THR A 266 7.78 -11.50 -22.76
N GLY A 267 7.94 -10.22 -23.11
CA GLY A 267 6.84 -9.25 -23.09
C GLY A 267 6.37 -8.99 -21.65
N MET A 268 6.26 -7.71 -21.27
CA MET A 268 5.97 -7.36 -19.86
C MET A 268 4.49 -7.48 -19.49
N GLY A 269 3.61 -7.77 -20.46
CA GLY A 269 2.19 -7.97 -20.22
C GLY A 269 1.90 -9.36 -19.65
N GLY A 270 1.21 -9.41 -18.50
CA GLY A 270 0.78 -10.67 -17.88
C GLY A 270 1.86 -11.41 -17.11
N LEU A 271 2.89 -10.69 -16.62
CA LEU A 271 3.82 -11.25 -15.65
C LEU A 271 3.07 -11.61 -14.36
N SER A 272 3.57 -12.65 -13.70
CA SER A 272 3.07 -13.05 -12.38
C SER A 272 3.31 -11.93 -11.35
N PHE A 273 2.38 -11.77 -10.41
CA PHE A 273 2.53 -10.92 -9.23
C PHE A 273 3.88 -11.13 -8.52
N PHE A 274 4.38 -12.36 -8.49
CA PHE A 274 5.66 -12.68 -7.84
C PHE A 274 6.88 -12.02 -8.50
N ALA A 275 6.75 -11.47 -9.71
CA ALA A 275 7.78 -10.62 -10.33
C ALA A 275 7.97 -9.29 -9.57
N TRP A 276 6.97 -8.82 -8.81
CA TRP A 276 7.08 -7.64 -7.94
C TRP A 276 8.19 -7.76 -6.89
N PHE A 277 8.51 -8.98 -6.43
CA PHE A 277 9.65 -9.21 -5.55
C PHE A 277 11.00 -8.87 -6.21
N GLY A 278 11.04 -8.80 -7.54
CA GLY A 278 12.20 -8.38 -8.32
C GLY A 278 12.32 -6.87 -8.52
N PHE A 279 11.31 -6.07 -8.15
CA PHE A 279 11.35 -4.61 -8.30
C PHE A 279 12.52 -4.00 -7.54
N ILE A 280 13.21 -3.05 -8.15
CA ILE A 280 14.33 -2.31 -7.56
C ILE A 280 14.03 -0.81 -7.58
N GLY A 281 13.52 -0.29 -8.71
CA GLY A 281 13.37 1.16 -8.92
C GLY A 281 14.71 1.88 -9.08
N ARG A 282 14.73 3.19 -8.84
CA ARG A 282 15.95 4.01 -9.01
C ARG A 282 17.04 3.64 -8.00
N LYS A 283 18.30 3.62 -8.44
CA LYS A 283 19.46 3.35 -7.57
C LYS A 283 19.92 4.57 -6.77
N VAL A 284 19.15 4.92 -5.74
CA VAL A 284 19.50 6.01 -4.80
C VAL A 284 20.02 5.42 -3.49
N SER A 285 21.27 5.74 -3.14
CA SER A 285 21.88 5.25 -1.90
C SER A 285 21.32 5.94 -0.65
N GLU A 286 21.42 5.30 0.52
CA GLU A 286 21.01 5.91 1.80
C GLU A 286 21.82 7.18 2.11
N GLU A 287 23.13 7.18 1.82
CA GLU A 287 24.02 8.32 2.05
C GLU A 287 23.63 9.51 1.17
N GLU A 288 23.39 9.26 -0.11
CA GLU A 288 22.90 10.27 -1.04
C GLU A 288 21.56 10.86 -0.59
N SER A 289 20.61 10.01 -0.20
CA SER A 289 19.29 10.43 0.26
C SER A 289 19.35 11.28 1.52
N ARG A 290 20.21 10.91 2.48
CA ARG A 290 20.44 11.73 3.68
C ARG A 290 20.99 13.10 3.34
N GLU A 291 21.95 13.17 2.42
CA GLU A 291 22.54 14.44 2.01
C GLU A 291 21.54 15.32 1.26
N ALA A 292 20.81 14.76 0.30
CA ALA A 292 19.79 15.49 -0.45
C ALA A 292 18.65 15.99 0.46
N THR A 293 18.25 15.20 1.45
CA THR A 293 17.24 15.59 2.45
C THR A 293 17.74 16.71 3.34
N ARG A 294 19.01 16.66 3.78
CA ARG A 294 19.63 17.73 4.57
C ARG A 294 19.65 19.05 3.81
N ILE A 295 20.09 19.01 2.55
CA ILE A 295 20.13 20.19 1.67
C ILE A 295 18.73 20.77 1.48
N GLU A 296 17.71 19.94 1.23
CA GLU A 296 16.34 20.43 1.06
C GLU A 296 15.75 21.01 2.35
N GLN A 297 16.04 20.42 3.51
CA GLN A 297 15.63 20.97 4.80
C GLN A 297 16.23 22.36 5.03
N GLU A 298 17.52 22.53 4.77
CA GLU A 298 18.18 23.85 4.86
C GLU A 298 17.58 24.85 3.86
N LYS A 299 17.27 24.43 2.63
CA LYS A 299 16.57 25.25 1.63
C LYS A 299 15.17 25.66 2.12
N ARG A 300 14.39 24.72 2.67
CA ARG A 300 13.04 24.97 3.20
C ARG A 300 13.05 25.91 4.40
N GLU A 301 14.01 25.74 5.31
CA GLU A 301 14.20 26.64 6.45
C GLU A 301 14.57 28.05 6.01
N ARG A 302 15.45 28.18 5.02
CA ARG A 302 15.80 29.47 4.41
C ARG A 302 14.59 30.12 3.74
N ARG A 303 13.78 29.34 3.00
CA ARG A 303 12.52 29.81 2.40
C ARG A 303 11.51 30.24 3.47
N LYS A 304 11.36 29.50 4.58
CA LYS A 304 10.47 29.85 5.70
C LYS A 304 10.93 31.13 6.41
N ALA A 305 12.23 31.29 6.64
CA ALA A 305 12.82 32.49 7.23
C ALA A 305 12.69 33.71 6.30
N ALA A 306 12.86 33.53 4.98
CA ALA A 306 12.68 34.60 4.00
C ALA A 306 11.20 35.00 3.83
N LYS A 307 10.27 34.03 3.86
CA LYS A 307 8.82 34.26 3.81
C LYS A 307 8.29 34.96 5.07
N ALA A 308 8.99 34.84 6.21
CA ALA A 308 8.70 35.61 7.41
C ALA A 308 9.17 37.09 7.35
N VAL A 309 9.92 37.49 6.30
CA VAL A 309 10.50 38.84 6.15
C VAL A 309 9.95 39.60 4.93
N THR A 310 9.40 38.94 3.90
CA THR A 310 8.79 39.63 2.74
C THR A 310 7.75 38.75 2.04
N GLU A 311 6.55 39.28 1.80
CA GLU A 311 5.53 38.71 0.93
C GLU A 311 5.75 39.14 -0.53
N ALA A 312 6.43 38.31 -1.33
CA ALA A 312 6.27 38.27 -2.79
C ALA A 312 6.84 36.94 -3.34
N PRO A 313 6.19 36.29 -4.33
CA PRO A 313 6.63 35.01 -4.85
C PRO A 313 7.73 35.22 -5.89
N SER A 314 8.79 34.41 -5.82
CA SER A 314 9.75 34.24 -6.91
C SER A 314 9.75 32.78 -7.33
N SER A 315 9.26 32.54 -8.54
CA SER A 315 9.43 31.32 -9.31
C SER A 315 10.89 31.21 -9.73
N GLY A 316 11.61 30.26 -9.16
CA GLY A 316 12.92 29.85 -9.65
C GLY A 316 12.75 28.51 -10.35
N GLU A 317 12.96 28.52 -11.66
CA GLU A 317 13.10 27.34 -12.49
C GLU A 317 14.29 26.52 -11.99
N GLU A 318 14.10 25.20 -11.84
CA GLU A 318 15.18 24.27 -11.52
C GLU A 318 15.78 23.76 -12.84
N GLU A 319 17.08 24.01 -13.03
CA GLU A 319 17.87 23.41 -14.10
C GLU A 319 17.94 21.89 -13.87
N GLN A 320 17.31 21.13 -14.77
CA GLN A 320 17.53 19.69 -14.89
C GLN A 320 18.91 19.48 -15.50
N GLY A 321 19.80 18.79 -14.77
CA GLY A 321 21.10 18.36 -15.25
C GLY A 321 20.98 17.02 -15.98
N ASP A 322 21.58 16.94 -17.16
CA ASP A 322 21.68 15.76 -18.03
C ASP A 322 22.32 14.54 -17.32
N GLU A 323 21.51 13.70 -16.66
CA GLU A 323 21.87 12.35 -16.20
C GLU A 323 21.04 11.26 -16.91
N GLU A 324 20.46 11.56 -18.08
CA GLU A 324 19.52 10.69 -18.82
C GLU A 324 20.11 9.32 -19.23
N ASP A 325 21.40 9.23 -19.55
CA ASP A 325 21.98 8.03 -20.18
C ASP A 325 22.13 6.81 -19.23
N GLU A 326 22.30 7.01 -17.91
CA GLU A 326 22.47 5.90 -16.94
C GLU A 326 21.11 5.42 -16.40
N GLU A 327 20.15 6.33 -16.19
CA GLU A 327 18.79 6.01 -15.72
C GLU A 327 18.02 5.16 -16.74
N ASP A 328 18.16 5.44 -18.03
CA ASP A 328 17.50 4.71 -19.12
C ASP A 328 17.91 3.24 -19.20
N ILE A 329 19.16 2.91 -18.83
CA ILE A 329 19.64 1.53 -18.84
C ILE A 329 19.09 0.76 -17.64
N ASP A 330 19.02 1.39 -16.47
CA ASP A 330 18.55 0.77 -15.23
C ASP A 330 17.04 0.45 -15.33
N MET A 331 16.24 1.41 -15.82
CA MET A 331 14.82 1.19 -16.09
C MET A 331 14.59 0.10 -17.15
N SER A 332 15.52 -0.11 -18.08
CA SER A 332 15.41 -1.20 -19.09
C SER A 332 15.62 -2.60 -18.54
N LEU A 333 16.15 -2.74 -17.32
CA LEU A 333 16.36 -4.02 -16.63
C LEU A 333 15.29 -4.30 -15.58
N GLU A 334 14.40 -3.34 -15.33
CA GLU A 334 13.28 -3.49 -14.40
C GLU A 334 12.23 -4.43 -15.01
N ILE A 335 11.92 -5.51 -14.29
CA ILE A 335 10.92 -6.50 -14.72
C ILE A 335 9.50 -6.12 -14.27
N PHE A 336 9.39 -5.15 -13.35
CA PHE A 336 8.13 -4.68 -12.81
C PHE A 336 8.16 -3.14 -12.69
N PRO A 337 7.93 -2.38 -13.77
CA PRO A 337 8.12 -0.92 -13.78
C PRO A 337 7.29 -0.17 -12.73
N ASP A 338 6.03 -0.59 -12.51
CA ASP A 338 5.08 0.07 -11.59
C ASP A 338 5.15 -0.50 -10.15
N GLY A 339 6.34 -0.96 -9.74
CA GLY A 339 6.49 -1.73 -8.50
C GLY A 339 6.37 -0.89 -7.24
N ASP A 340 6.75 0.38 -7.31
CA ASP A 340 6.54 1.37 -6.28
C ASP A 340 5.06 1.76 -6.16
N ASP A 341 4.38 1.99 -7.28
CA ASP A 341 2.94 2.28 -7.29
C ASP A 341 2.14 1.12 -6.67
N LEU A 342 2.44 -0.14 -7.04
CA LEU A 342 1.81 -1.29 -6.40
C LEU A 342 2.13 -1.38 -4.90
N ALA A 343 3.37 -1.05 -4.49
CA ALA A 343 3.74 -1.02 -3.08
C ALA A 343 2.95 0.05 -2.30
N VAL A 344 2.76 1.23 -2.89
CA VAL A 344 1.93 2.31 -2.32
C VAL A 344 0.48 1.85 -2.21
N SER A 345 -0.12 1.30 -3.27
CA SER A 345 -1.49 0.78 -3.25
C SER A 345 -1.71 -0.30 -2.20
N ILE A 346 -0.75 -1.22 -2.04
CA ILE A 346 -0.83 -2.25 -0.99
C ILE A 346 -0.74 -1.62 0.40
N THR A 347 0.14 -0.64 0.62
CA THR A 347 0.44 -0.12 1.96
C THR A 347 -0.49 1.00 2.43
N GLU A 348 -1.04 1.79 1.50
CA GLU A 348 -1.92 2.93 1.79
C GLU A 348 -3.41 2.62 1.59
N ASP A 349 -3.77 1.60 0.79
CA ASP A 349 -5.18 1.24 0.53
C ASP A 349 -5.53 -0.18 1.00
N LEU A 350 -4.97 -1.22 0.38
CA LEU A 350 -5.33 -2.62 0.67
C LEU A 350 -5.08 -2.99 2.13
N TRP A 351 -3.89 -2.68 2.64
CA TRP A 351 -3.51 -3.03 4.00
C TRP A 351 -4.36 -2.31 5.03
N PRO A 352 -4.55 -0.98 5.01
CA PRO A 352 -5.46 -0.30 5.93
C PRO A 352 -6.93 -0.75 5.76
N GLY A 353 -7.41 -0.86 4.52
CA GLY A 353 -8.80 -1.18 4.16
C GLY A 353 -9.17 -2.66 4.15
N ALA A 354 -8.32 -3.55 4.66
CA ALA A 354 -8.50 -5.00 4.55
C ALA A 354 -9.85 -5.51 5.07
N ILE A 355 -10.34 -5.01 6.21
CA ILE A 355 -11.64 -5.45 6.76
C ILE A 355 -12.77 -5.06 5.81
N LYS A 356 -12.75 -3.82 5.29
CA LYS A 356 -13.73 -3.31 4.35
C LYS A 356 -13.81 -4.15 3.08
N TYR A 357 -12.68 -4.51 2.49
CA TYR A 357 -12.64 -5.38 1.30
C TYR A 357 -13.15 -6.79 1.61
N PHE A 358 -12.81 -7.34 2.77
CA PHE A 358 -13.33 -8.63 3.22
C PHE A 358 -14.86 -8.61 3.37
N THR A 359 -15.39 -7.59 4.04
CA THR A 359 -16.83 -7.36 4.20
C THR A 359 -17.54 -7.27 2.84
N GLN A 360 -16.99 -6.49 1.90
CA GLN A 360 -17.55 -6.36 0.56
C GLN A 360 -17.60 -7.68 -0.20
N ALA A 361 -16.59 -8.55 -0.01
CA ALA A 361 -16.58 -9.90 -0.58
C ALA A 361 -17.77 -10.73 -0.09
N GLN A 362 -18.11 -10.61 1.19
CA GLN A 362 -19.25 -11.32 1.80
C GLN A 362 -20.60 -10.77 1.31
N GLU A 363 -20.73 -9.44 1.20
CA GLU A 363 -21.98 -8.80 0.78
C GLU A 363 -22.32 -9.07 -0.70
N GLN A 364 -21.33 -9.06 -1.59
CA GLN A 364 -21.57 -9.37 -3.00
C GLN A 364 -22.04 -10.82 -3.22
N ASP A 365 -21.52 -11.76 -2.43
CA ASP A 365 -21.91 -13.17 -2.51
C ASP A 365 -23.34 -13.37 -1.97
N ALA A 366 -23.68 -12.72 -0.85
CA ALA A 366 -25.04 -12.76 -0.29
C ALA A 366 -26.10 -12.15 -1.23
N LEU A 367 -25.75 -11.10 -1.98
CA LEU A 367 -26.63 -10.51 -2.98
C LEU A 367 -26.78 -11.40 -4.22
N SER A 368 -25.76 -12.19 -4.58
CA SER A 368 -25.84 -13.14 -5.68
C SER A 368 -26.75 -14.33 -5.36
N ASP A 369 -26.83 -14.75 -4.10
CA ASP A 369 -27.65 -15.89 -3.67
C ASP A 369 -29.15 -15.50 -3.59
N ALA A 370 -29.45 -14.30 -3.11
CA ALA A 370 -30.82 -13.78 -3.01
C ALA A 370 -31.50 -13.52 -4.37
N ASP A 371 -30.73 -13.21 -5.42
CA ASP A 371 -31.28 -13.00 -6.78
C ASP A 371 -31.61 -14.34 -7.48
N PHE A 372 -31.04 -15.46 -7.02
CA PHE A 372 -31.31 -16.79 -7.55
C PHE A 372 -32.57 -17.43 -6.95
N GLU A 373 -32.92 -17.13 -5.69
CA GLU A 373 -34.14 -17.66 -5.06
C GLU A 373 -35.43 -16.93 -5.49
N SER A 374 -35.33 -15.82 -6.23
CA SER A 374 -36.50 -15.00 -6.61
C SER A 374 -37.14 -15.34 -7.98
N ASP A 375 -36.54 -16.25 -8.77
CA ASP A 375 -37.00 -16.57 -10.14
C ASP A 375 -37.73 -17.93 -10.28
N ASP A 376 -38.11 -18.60 -9.17
CA ASP A 376 -38.79 -19.91 -9.25
C ASP A 376 -40.07 -20.05 -8.39
N GLU A 377 -40.84 -18.97 -8.23
CA GLU A 377 -42.28 -19.06 -7.90
C GLU A 377 -43.07 -17.96 -8.59
N GLU A 378 -43.59 -18.22 -9.81
CA GLU A 378 -44.99 -17.95 -10.17
C GLU A 378 -45.34 -18.62 -11.51
N GLY A 379 -45.70 -19.89 -11.41
CA GLY A 379 -46.15 -20.70 -12.54
C GLY A 379 -47.27 -21.67 -12.16
N SER A 380 -48.43 -21.18 -11.70
CA SER A 380 -49.77 -21.73 -12.01
C SER A 380 -50.88 -21.19 -11.09
N ASP A 381 -51.84 -20.45 -11.64
CA ASP A 381 -53.25 -20.86 -11.51
C ASP A 381 -54.10 -20.28 -12.64
N ALA A 382 -54.90 -21.14 -13.26
CA ALA A 382 -55.82 -20.84 -14.34
C ALA A 382 -57.20 -21.38 -13.94
N ASN A 383 -58.21 -20.51 -13.83
CA ASN A 383 -59.66 -20.79 -14.01
C ASN A 383 -60.44 -19.45 -13.87
N ALA A 384 -60.92 -18.80 -14.94
CA ALA A 384 -62.15 -19.04 -15.73
C ALA A 384 -63.47 -18.52 -15.12
N ALA A 385 -64.01 -17.42 -15.69
CA ALA A 385 -65.39 -17.28 -16.27
C ALA A 385 -66.08 -15.89 -16.10
N GLU A 386 -66.16 -15.16 -17.23
CA GLU A 386 -67.26 -14.38 -17.87
C GLU A 386 -68.14 -13.28 -17.21
N GLY A 387 -68.31 -12.17 -17.99
CA GLY A 387 -69.46 -11.23 -18.09
C GLY A 387 -69.32 -9.91 -17.29
N GLU A 388 -69.55 -8.68 -17.77
CA GLU A 388 -70.08 -8.05 -19.00
C GLU A 388 -69.58 -6.58 -19.08
N ALA A 389 -69.85 -5.92 -20.22
CA ALA A 389 -69.39 -4.62 -20.73
C ALA A 389 -69.85 -3.33 -19.99
N ASP A 390 -69.11 -2.23 -20.19
CA ASP A 390 -69.58 -0.86 -20.58
C ASP A 390 -68.36 0.09 -20.72
N ASP A 391 -67.87 0.38 -21.94
CA ASP A 391 -68.03 1.62 -22.73
C ASP A 391 -67.55 2.94 -22.08
N SER A 392 -66.47 3.52 -22.59
CA SER A 392 -66.48 4.84 -23.25
C SER A 392 -65.08 5.36 -23.59
N GLU A 393 -65.02 5.86 -24.82
CA GLU A 393 -63.90 6.40 -25.59
C GLU A 393 -63.26 7.67 -25.00
N ALA A 394 -61.98 7.90 -25.28
CA ALA A 394 -61.52 8.94 -26.22
C ALA A 394 -60.00 9.20 -26.10
N GLU A 395 -59.31 8.91 -27.21
CA GLU A 395 -58.35 9.78 -27.94
C GLU A 395 -57.29 10.60 -27.14
N ASN A 396 -56.03 10.73 -27.53
CA ASN A 396 -55.29 10.41 -28.75
C ASN A 396 -53.78 10.54 -28.45
N GLU A 397 -53.00 9.67 -29.09
CA GLU A 397 -51.68 9.81 -29.75
C GLU A 397 -50.80 11.06 -29.44
N ASP A 398 -49.47 11.01 -29.37
CA ASP A 398 -48.56 10.29 -30.26
C ASP A 398 -47.10 10.28 -29.72
N ARG A 399 -46.39 9.18 -29.95
CA ARG A 399 -44.99 8.93 -29.53
C ARG A 399 -44.26 8.38 -30.77
N PRO A 400 -43.31 9.09 -31.40
CA PRO A 400 -42.78 8.62 -32.67
C PRO A 400 -41.69 7.55 -32.46
N LYS A 401 -41.92 6.35 -33.01
CA LYS A 401 -40.92 5.28 -33.19
C LYS A 401 -40.23 5.38 -34.56
N LYS A 402 -38.93 5.07 -34.53
CA LYS A 402 -37.98 4.71 -35.61
C LYS A 402 -38.59 4.24 -36.94
N LYS A 403 -38.05 4.75 -38.06
CA LYS A 403 -38.08 4.09 -39.39
C LYS A 403 -36.66 3.73 -39.86
N GLN A 404 -36.56 2.48 -40.34
CA GLN A 404 -35.40 1.86 -40.98
C GLN A 404 -35.18 2.38 -42.42
N ARG A 405 -33.95 2.10 -42.87
CA ARG A 405 -33.27 2.42 -44.15
C ARG A 405 -33.96 1.87 -45.39
N SER A 406 -33.80 2.57 -46.53
CA SER A 406 -33.07 2.06 -47.73
C SER A 406 -33.21 2.99 -48.94
N SER A 407 -32.08 3.46 -49.49
CA SER A 407 -31.69 3.36 -50.90
C SER A 407 -30.22 3.71 -51.02
#